data_AF-A0A6N9BTN1-F1
#
_entry.id   AF-A0A6N9BTN1-F1
#
_cell.length_a   1.000
_cell.length_b   1.000
_cell.length_c   1.000
_cell.angle_alpha   90.00
_cell.angle_beta   90.00
_cell.angle_gamma   90.00
#
_symmetry.space_group_name_H-M   'P 1'
#
loop_
_entity.id
_entity.type
_entity.pdbx_description
1 polymer ?
#
loop_
_entity_poly.entity_id
_entity_poly.type
_entity_poly.pdbx_seq_one_letter_code
_entity_poly.pdbx_strand_id
1 'polypeptide(L)'
;FILSIPYPPAPERPVDNVLTDAGVRGFFEFSFVNDSDDTTGAQTCGACHRPPFLVSTNTPGTGMDAPTWRGAYDRWMMLPQGRLNIVDLMTIVRMDDTFPERDMWILAGASSDIWQMVRQGGTGFHGAFARQLTLNADTARDRSTVRMMNVLEQAASDGGIVLRGEGAVLRPEGASADAPSTVKPVAMEYRNGRYEAIEGRGVWGSHKLRTRAGNNEMVVTLTGRAGAGVDVDFRQPALWQASAIEAQTRNVDIPFLTDTSSLRISARHVQQDASVFVDGRKAAGSVRCEMGALPDCDDEIVIVEFTDDPEPGGLHFLQIQNPHGLFSNDLMFFSEQSDPPARAGNLIMSGGAFTAGQFGNNWNKVDLVGSVDEQAGTVRAQVDNAHDDPWRVQLSHAVLVTAGQEYTLCYRARGQGARFMTAYLDTNLDDWRNLSGGQHRADLTLSWQSFSHTFTVTETDLKARVAFDFAQSALDVWIDDIGLYEGDSCGTP
;
A
#
# COMPACT_ATOMS: atom_id res chain seq x y z
N PHE A 1 -18.88 -10.14 10.83
CA PHE A 1 -17.47 -10.56 10.77
C PHE A 1 -17.14 -11.50 11.93
N ILE A 2 -16.45 -12.63 11.72
CA ILE A 2 -15.99 -13.53 12.81
C ILE A 2 -14.65 -12.98 13.34
N LEU A 3 -14.72 -11.97 14.21
CA LEU A 3 -13.55 -11.23 14.70
C LEU A 3 -12.77 -11.96 15.81
N SER A 4 -13.27 -13.11 16.28
CA SER A 4 -12.61 -13.92 17.30
C SER A 4 -11.42 -14.74 16.77
N ILE A 5 -11.32 -14.92 15.45
CA ILE A 5 -10.16 -15.54 14.83
C ILE A 5 -9.23 -14.38 14.46
N PRO A 6 -7.93 -14.40 14.78
CA PRO A 6 -6.98 -13.42 14.26
C PRO A 6 -6.75 -13.57 12.75
N TYR A 7 -6.26 -12.53 12.09
CA TYR A 7 -5.71 -12.64 10.74
C TYR A 7 -4.36 -13.36 10.79
N PRO A 8 -3.99 -14.19 9.79
CA PRO A 8 -2.64 -14.74 9.73
C PRO A 8 -1.62 -13.62 9.49
N PRO A 9 -0.35 -13.78 9.91
CA PRO A 9 0.71 -12.84 9.56
C PRO A 9 0.86 -12.73 8.04
N ALA A 10 1.06 -11.51 7.54
CA ALA A 10 1.30 -11.28 6.12
C ALA A 10 2.58 -12.02 5.66
N PRO A 11 2.51 -12.83 4.58
CA PRO A 11 3.54 -13.82 4.25
C PRO A 11 4.90 -13.18 3.95
N GLU A 12 4.90 -11.98 3.36
CA GLU A 12 6.13 -11.25 3.02
C GLU A 12 6.22 -9.85 3.61
N ARG A 13 5.49 -9.56 4.69
CA ARG A 13 5.75 -8.31 5.42
C ARG A 13 7.25 -8.23 5.76
N PRO A 14 7.95 -7.15 5.37
CA PRO A 14 9.33 -6.96 5.75
C PRO A 14 9.51 -7.01 7.27
N VAL A 15 10.65 -7.55 7.72
CA VAL A 15 10.88 -7.83 9.15
C VAL A 15 10.90 -6.58 10.02
N ASP A 16 11.25 -5.43 9.45
CA ASP A 16 11.19 -4.12 10.10
C ASP A 16 9.81 -3.47 10.03
N ASN A 17 8.81 -4.19 9.50
CA ASN A 17 7.41 -3.80 9.37
C ASN A 17 7.13 -2.62 8.43
N VAL A 18 8.15 -2.12 7.73
CA VAL A 18 8.03 -1.06 6.73
C VAL A 18 7.62 -1.68 5.39
N LEU A 19 6.60 -1.15 4.73
CA LEU A 19 6.24 -1.58 3.37
C LEU A 19 7.38 -1.24 2.40
N THR A 20 7.61 -2.12 1.42
CA THR A 20 8.51 -1.78 0.30
C THR A 20 7.87 -0.75 -0.63
N ASP A 21 8.66 -0.02 -1.41
CA ASP A 21 8.14 0.93 -2.41
C ASP A 21 7.12 0.29 -3.37
N ALA A 22 7.35 -0.97 -3.76
CA ALA A 22 6.41 -1.72 -4.59
C ALA A 22 5.08 -2.02 -3.86
N GLY A 23 5.14 -2.30 -2.55
CA GLY A 23 3.96 -2.43 -1.72
C GLY A 23 3.18 -1.12 -1.60
N VAL A 24 3.87 -0.01 -1.35
CA VAL A 24 3.28 1.35 -1.29
C VAL A 24 2.60 1.71 -2.62
N ARG A 25 3.31 1.54 -3.74
CA ARG A 25 2.74 1.73 -5.09
C ARG A 25 1.55 0.83 -5.33
N GLY A 26 1.61 -0.43 -4.91
CA GLY A 26 0.51 -1.38 -5.03
C GLY A 26 -0.76 -0.93 -4.29
N PHE A 27 -0.62 -0.43 -3.06
CA PHE A 27 -1.73 0.14 -2.31
C PHE A 27 -2.36 1.35 -3.01
N PHE A 28 -1.52 2.24 -3.53
CA PHE A 28 -1.98 3.42 -4.26
C PHE A 28 -2.66 3.03 -5.59
N GLU A 29 -2.01 2.18 -6.37
CA GLU A 29 -2.49 1.70 -7.67
C GLU A 29 -3.83 0.98 -7.54
N PHE A 30 -3.94 0.05 -6.58
CA PHE A 30 -5.18 -0.65 -6.25
C PHE A 30 -6.31 0.31 -5.91
N SER A 31 -6.00 1.40 -5.21
CA SER A 31 -6.98 2.36 -4.72
C SER A 31 -7.43 3.35 -5.78
N PHE A 32 -6.52 3.83 -6.63
CA PHE A 32 -6.72 5.04 -7.42
C PHE A 32 -6.43 4.89 -8.92
N VAL A 33 -5.73 3.84 -9.37
CA VAL A 33 -5.23 3.75 -10.76
C VAL A 33 -5.75 2.57 -11.55
N ASN A 34 -5.63 1.34 -11.03
CA ASN A 34 -5.88 0.13 -11.79
C ASN A 34 -7.38 -0.08 -12.03
N ASP A 35 -7.79 -0.03 -13.29
CA ASP A 35 -9.19 -0.14 -13.69
C ASP A 35 -9.72 -1.56 -13.46
N SER A 36 -10.93 -1.64 -12.90
CA SER A 36 -11.59 -2.91 -12.60
C SER A 36 -12.50 -3.42 -13.71
N ASP A 37 -12.26 -2.94 -14.94
CA ASP A 37 -13.02 -3.20 -16.16
C ASP A 37 -14.44 -2.56 -16.15
N ASP A 38 -14.88 -2.12 -17.35
CA ASP A 38 -16.15 -1.46 -17.63
C ASP A 38 -17.37 -2.28 -17.18
N THR A 39 -17.19 -3.59 -16.97
CA THR A 39 -18.26 -4.53 -16.59
C THR A 39 -18.79 -4.33 -15.18
N THR A 40 -18.02 -3.69 -14.28
CA THR A 40 -18.43 -3.47 -12.88
C THR A 40 -18.92 -2.03 -12.61
N GLY A 41 -18.61 -1.10 -13.51
CA GLY A 41 -18.89 0.33 -13.33
C GLY A 41 -18.08 1.00 -12.20
N ALA A 42 -17.02 0.35 -11.71
CA ALA A 42 -16.04 0.89 -10.78
C ALA A 42 -14.73 1.16 -11.52
N GLN A 43 -14.15 2.35 -11.33
CA GLN A 43 -12.89 2.75 -11.99
C GLN A 43 -11.64 2.12 -11.35
N THR A 44 -11.75 1.53 -10.15
CA THR A 44 -10.61 0.92 -9.47
C THR A 44 -10.99 -0.29 -8.62
N CYS A 45 -10.03 -1.18 -8.35
CA CYS A 45 -10.23 -2.28 -7.40
C CYS A 45 -10.63 -1.76 -6.00
N GLY A 46 -10.01 -0.69 -5.52
CA GLY A 46 -10.26 -0.10 -4.20
C GLY A 46 -11.66 0.51 -4.05
N ALA A 47 -12.29 0.93 -5.15
CA ALA A 47 -13.69 1.32 -5.13
C ALA A 47 -14.56 0.15 -4.62
N CYS A 48 -14.24 -1.10 -4.98
CA CYS A 48 -14.96 -2.29 -4.51
C CYS A 48 -14.43 -2.85 -3.18
N HIS A 49 -13.14 -2.65 -2.90
CA HIS A 49 -12.39 -3.33 -1.85
C HIS A 49 -11.86 -2.36 -0.80
N ARG A 50 -12.72 -2.02 0.18
CA ARG A 50 -12.43 -0.98 1.17
C ARG A 50 -11.89 -1.53 2.51
N PRO A 51 -10.98 -0.82 3.19
CA PRO A 51 -10.56 -1.19 4.54
C PRO A 51 -11.76 -1.21 5.51
N PRO A 52 -11.69 -1.97 6.61
CA PRO A 52 -10.52 -2.71 7.11
C PRO A 52 -10.40 -4.14 6.55
N PHE A 53 -11.41 -4.62 5.83
CA PHE A 53 -11.51 -6.03 5.39
C PHE A 53 -11.52 -6.21 3.86
N LEU A 54 -11.19 -5.14 3.12
CA LEU A 54 -11.17 -5.07 1.65
C LEU A 54 -12.48 -5.55 1.00
N VAL A 55 -13.61 -5.16 1.61
CA VAL A 55 -14.95 -5.53 1.16
C VAL A 55 -15.95 -4.42 1.42
N SER A 56 -16.93 -4.30 0.53
CA SER A 56 -18.11 -3.45 0.68
C SER A 56 -19.36 -4.21 0.23
N THR A 57 -20.52 -3.83 0.73
CA THR A 57 -21.81 -4.43 0.35
C THR A 57 -22.40 -3.75 -0.88
N ASN A 58 -23.27 -4.46 -1.61
CA ASN A 58 -24.03 -3.91 -2.74
C ASN A 58 -23.22 -3.44 -3.97
N THR A 59 -22.00 -3.94 -4.19
CA THR A 59 -21.30 -3.73 -5.48
C THR A 59 -22.11 -4.40 -6.62
N PRO A 60 -22.59 -3.66 -7.64
CA PRO A 60 -23.38 -4.23 -8.73
C PRO A 60 -22.61 -5.31 -9.51
N GLY A 61 -23.29 -6.40 -9.87
CA GLY A 61 -22.71 -7.47 -10.70
C GLY A 61 -21.76 -8.44 -9.98
N THR A 62 -20.88 -7.93 -9.11
CA THR A 62 -19.77 -8.70 -8.50
C THR A 62 -19.72 -8.65 -6.97
N GLY A 63 -20.69 -8.00 -6.31
CA GLY A 63 -20.68 -7.75 -4.87
C GLY A 63 -20.48 -8.98 -3.99
N MET A 64 -19.63 -8.79 -2.99
CA MET A 64 -19.30 -9.76 -1.95
C MET A 64 -19.88 -9.28 -0.62
N ASP A 65 -20.96 -9.91 -0.14
CA ASP A 65 -21.55 -9.57 1.17
C ASP A 65 -20.81 -10.22 2.36
N ALA A 66 -19.62 -10.79 2.11
CA ALA A 66 -18.77 -11.43 3.09
C ALA A 66 -17.30 -11.02 2.89
N PRO A 67 -16.49 -10.89 3.97
CA PRO A 67 -15.06 -10.56 3.91
C PRO A 67 -14.26 -11.67 3.21
N THR A 68 -14.19 -11.62 1.88
CA THR A 68 -13.50 -12.62 1.06
C THR A 68 -11.99 -12.41 1.02
N TRP A 69 -11.52 -11.20 1.34
CA TRP A 69 -10.09 -10.86 1.34
C TRP A 69 -9.31 -11.31 2.56
N ARG A 70 -10.00 -11.80 3.60
CA ARG A 70 -9.34 -12.47 4.71
C ARG A 70 -8.52 -13.69 4.27
N GLY A 71 -8.82 -14.23 3.08
CA GLY A 71 -8.07 -15.31 2.42
C GLY A 71 -7.14 -14.86 1.27
N ALA A 72 -7.07 -13.57 0.92
CA ALA A 72 -6.12 -13.12 -0.12
C ALA A 72 -4.66 -13.48 0.25
N TYR A 73 -4.36 -13.44 1.55
CA TYR A 73 -3.08 -13.82 2.15
C TYR A 73 -2.96 -15.32 2.48
N ASP A 74 -4.09 -16.04 2.63
CA ASP A 74 -4.17 -17.40 3.21
C ASP A 74 -4.89 -18.42 2.30
N ARG A 75 -4.84 -18.15 0.99
CA ARG A 75 -5.32 -18.96 -0.15
C ARG A 75 -6.77 -18.75 -0.57
N TRP A 76 -6.94 -19.00 -1.87
CA TRP A 76 -8.16 -19.01 -2.67
C TRP A 76 -8.64 -17.60 -3.05
N MET A 77 -8.27 -17.16 -4.27
CA MET A 77 -9.04 -16.11 -4.94
C MET A 77 -10.47 -16.64 -5.11
N MET A 78 -11.38 -16.14 -4.28
CA MET A 78 -12.78 -16.51 -4.32
C MET A 78 -13.49 -15.59 -5.29
N LEU A 79 -14.00 -16.16 -6.38
CA LEU A 79 -14.81 -15.40 -7.33
C LEU A 79 -16.17 -15.03 -6.70
N PRO A 80 -16.79 -13.92 -7.16
CA PRO A 80 -18.09 -13.48 -6.68
C PRO A 80 -19.10 -14.62 -6.53
N GLN A 81 -19.67 -14.72 -5.33
CA GLN A 81 -20.69 -15.72 -4.94
C GLN A 81 -20.29 -17.19 -5.18
N GLY A 82 -18.99 -17.50 -5.32
CA GLY A 82 -18.51 -18.86 -5.54
C GLY A 82 -19.00 -19.50 -6.84
N ARG A 83 -19.37 -18.69 -7.85
CA ARG A 83 -19.99 -19.17 -9.11
C ARG A 83 -19.06 -20.02 -9.98
N LEU A 84 -17.76 -19.91 -9.78
CA LEU A 84 -16.74 -20.70 -10.47
C LEU A 84 -15.69 -21.11 -9.44
N ASN A 85 -15.38 -22.41 -9.38
CA ASN A 85 -14.27 -22.92 -8.59
C ASN A 85 -12.95 -22.53 -9.27
N ILE A 86 -11.96 -22.12 -8.48
CA ILE A 86 -10.65 -21.72 -8.98
C ILE A 86 -9.96 -22.83 -9.79
N VAL A 87 -10.16 -24.10 -9.43
CA VAL A 87 -9.59 -25.24 -10.17
C VAL A 87 -10.17 -25.33 -11.58
N ASP A 88 -11.47 -25.09 -11.72
CA ASP A 88 -12.13 -25.05 -13.02
C ASP A 88 -11.65 -23.84 -13.83
N LEU A 89 -11.50 -22.66 -13.18
CA LEU A 89 -10.94 -21.48 -13.83
C LEU A 89 -9.55 -21.76 -14.40
N MET A 90 -8.64 -22.31 -13.60
CA MET A 90 -7.28 -22.64 -14.03
C MET A 90 -7.27 -23.59 -15.23
N THR A 91 -8.16 -24.58 -15.22
CA THR A 91 -8.34 -25.48 -16.37
C THR A 91 -8.80 -24.72 -17.61
N ILE A 92 -9.78 -23.82 -17.46
CA ILE A 92 -10.33 -23.01 -18.56
C ILE A 92 -9.25 -22.11 -19.17
N VAL A 93 -8.44 -21.44 -18.34
CA VAL A 93 -7.37 -20.54 -18.79
C VAL A 93 -6.06 -21.25 -19.10
N ARG A 94 -6.04 -22.59 -18.99
CA ARG A 94 -4.85 -23.44 -19.22
C ARG A 94 -3.66 -23.04 -18.35
N MET A 95 -3.94 -22.60 -17.13
CA MET A 95 -2.90 -22.34 -16.15
C MET A 95 -2.46 -23.65 -15.50
N ASP A 96 -1.18 -23.74 -15.18
CA ASP A 96 -0.57 -24.92 -14.57
C ASP A 96 -1.18 -25.25 -13.19
N ASP A 97 -1.27 -26.53 -12.85
CA ASP A 97 -1.94 -27.02 -11.65
C ASP A 97 -1.12 -26.87 -10.36
N THR A 98 0.11 -26.34 -10.44
CA THR A 98 0.91 -25.94 -9.26
C THR A 98 0.38 -24.70 -8.54
N PHE A 99 -0.68 -24.09 -9.06
CA PHE A 99 -1.37 -22.94 -8.46
C PHE A 99 -0.44 -21.71 -8.30
N PRO A 100 0.02 -21.10 -9.41
CA PRO A 100 0.81 -19.89 -9.35
C PRO A 100 -0.05 -18.71 -8.91
N GLU A 101 -0.18 -18.47 -7.60
CA GLU A 101 -1.03 -17.42 -7.00
C GLU A 101 -0.86 -16.07 -7.68
N ARG A 102 0.38 -15.66 -7.90
CA ARG A 102 0.72 -14.41 -8.59
C ARG A 102 0.09 -14.32 -9.98
N ASP A 103 0.15 -15.38 -10.76
CA ASP A 103 -0.36 -15.39 -12.13
C ASP A 103 -1.89 -15.32 -12.14
N MET A 104 -2.55 -15.85 -11.11
CA MET A 104 -3.99 -15.70 -10.90
C MET A 104 -4.39 -14.26 -10.59
N TRP A 105 -3.61 -13.59 -9.75
CA TRP A 105 -3.82 -12.18 -9.43
C TRP A 105 -3.63 -11.31 -10.67
N ILE A 106 -2.58 -11.59 -11.46
CA ILE A 106 -2.34 -10.89 -12.73
C ILE A 106 -3.47 -11.13 -13.72
N LEU A 107 -3.96 -12.37 -13.82
CA LEU A 107 -5.13 -12.71 -14.65
C LEU A 107 -6.39 -11.95 -14.21
N ALA A 108 -6.55 -11.70 -12.91
CA ALA A 108 -7.65 -10.93 -12.35
C ALA A 108 -7.44 -9.40 -12.44
N GLY A 109 -6.41 -8.94 -13.15
CA GLY A 109 -6.14 -7.53 -13.41
C GLY A 109 -5.13 -6.88 -12.47
N ALA A 110 -4.52 -7.61 -11.51
CA ALA A 110 -3.53 -7.02 -10.61
C ALA A 110 -2.16 -6.81 -11.30
N SER A 111 -1.50 -5.69 -11.01
CA SER A 111 -0.10 -5.51 -11.36
C SER A 111 0.86 -6.28 -10.43
N SER A 112 2.15 -6.27 -10.75
CA SER A 112 3.19 -6.78 -9.85
C SER A 112 3.29 -6.00 -8.54
N ASP A 113 2.96 -4.70 -8.55
CA ASP A 113 3.00 -3.85 -7.37
C ASP A 113 1.76 -4.09 -6.50
N ILE A 114 0.56 -4.23 -7.10
CA ILE A 114 -0.63 -4.69 -6.38
C ILE A 114 -0.38 -6.07 -5.74
N TRP A 115 0.31 -6.98 -6.43
CA TRP A 115 0.71 -8.24 -5.81
C TRP A 115 1.58 -8.04 -4.57
N GLN A 116 2.47 -7.04 -4.53
CA GLN A 116 3.21 -6.72 -3.30
C GLN A 116 2.32 -6.18 -2.18
N MET A 117 1.31 -5.38 -2.48
CA MET A 117 0.26 -5.02 -1.50
C MET A 117 -0.39 -6.28 -0.91
N VAL A 118 -0.74 -7.25 -1.75
CA VAL A 118 -1.35 -8.53 -1.29
C VAL A 118 -0.39 -9.37 -0.46
N ARG A 119 0.93 -9.23 -0.57
CA ARG A 119 1.87 -10.04 0.23
C ARG A 119 2.33 -9.35 1.50
N GLN A 120 2.33 -8.02 1.50
CA GLN A 120 2.91 -7.19 2.54
C GLN A 120 1.86 -6.45 3.37
N GLY A 121 0.66 -6.21 2.84
CA GLY A 121 -0.45 -5.63 3.60
C GLY A 121 -0.78 -6.52 4.78
N GLY A 122 -0.76 -5.96 5.99
CA GLY A 122 -0.80 -6.71 7.22
C GLY A 122 -1.94 -6.27 8.13
N THR A 123 -2.59 -7.25 8.72
CA THR A 123 -3.64 -7.06 9.73
C THR A 123 -3.26 -7.98 10.88
N GLY A 124 -2.85 -7.43 12.03
CA GLY A 124 -2.76 -8.19 13.29
C GLY A 124 -1.35 -8.36 13.85
N PHE A 125 -0.35 -8.59 13.01
CA PHE A 125 1.00 -8.90 13.45
C PHE A 125 2.03 -7.96 12.84
N HIS A 126 3.01 -7.56 13.65
CA HIS A 126 4.23 -6.90 13.19
C HIS A 126 5.06 -7.84 12.30
N GLY A 127 5.75 -7.32 11.29
CA GLY A 127 6.58 -8.13 10.38
C GLY A 127 7.73 -8.94 11.03
N ALA A 128 8.06 -8.60 12.29
CA ALA A 128 9.04 -9.32 13.11
C ALA A 128 8.47 -10.52 13.89
N PHE A 129 7.14 -10.71 13.88
CA PHE A 129 6.51 -11.85 14.55
C PHE A 129 6.99 -13.18 13.96
N ALA A 130 7.25 -14.16 14.83
CA ALA A 130 7.75 -15.50 14.53
C ALA A 130 9.12 -15.52 13.81
N ARG A 131 9.80 -14.38 13.65
CA ARG A 131 11.15 -14.33 13.11
C ARG A 131 12.16 -14.81 14.15
N GLN A 132 13.13 -15.60 13.71
CA GLN A 132 14.13 -16.21 14.58
C GLN A 132 15.54 -16.02 14.03
N LEU A 133 16.51 -15.95 14.94
CA LEU A 133 17.93 -16.09 14.62
C LEU A 133 18.64 -16.84 15.75
N THR A 134 19.63 -17.65 15.40
CA THR A 134 20.46 -18.36 16.39
C THR A 134 21.85 -17.74 16.42
N LEU A 135 22.33 -17.41 17.61
CA LEU A 135 23.69 -16.95 17.89
C LEU A 135 24.52 -18.13 18.38
N ASN A 136 25.56 -18.48 17.63
CA ASN A 136 26.56 -19.50 17.99
C ASN A 136 27.94 -19.09 17.42
N ALA A 137 28.91 -20.00 17.46
CA ALA A 137 30.26 -19.74 16.96
C ALA A 137 30.30 -19.31 15.48
N ASP A 138 29.38 -19.84 14.67
CA ASP A 138 29.34 -19.65 13.22
C ASP A 138 28.58 -18.37 12.83
N THR A 139 27.49 -18.06 13.54
CA THR A 139 26.56 -17.00 13.14
C THR A 139 26.76 -15.68 13.87
N ALA A 140 27.34 -15.68 15.09
CA ALA A 140 27.33 -14.48 15.93
C ALA A 140 28.12 -13.28 15.37
N ARG A 141 29.02 -13.54 14.41
CA ARG A 141 29.83 -12.52 13.72
C ARG A 141 29.36 -12.27 12.28
N ASP A 142 28.41 -13.03 11.78
CA ASP A 142 27.89 -12.86 10.43
C ASP A 142 27.10 -11.53 10.30
N ARG A 143 27.32 -10.81 9.18
CA ARG A 143 26.70 -9.50 8.96
C ARG A 143 25.18 -9.58 8.88
N SER A 144 24.64 -10.64 8.26
CA SER A 144 23.19 -10.80 8.13
C SER A 144 22.55 -11.08 9.49
N THR A 145 23.22 -11.86 10.34
CA THR A 145 22.80 -12.12 11.73
C THR A 145 22.79 -10.84 12.56
N VAL A 146 23.82 -9.99 12.44
CA VAL A 146 23.87 -8.70 13.14
C VAL A 146 22.76 -7.77 12.68
N ARG A 147 22.52 -7.67 11.37
CA ARG A 147 21.42 -6.86 10.83
C ARG A 147 20.07 -7.34 11.35
N MET A 148 19.82 -8.65 11.31
CA MET A 148 18.57 -9.25 11.79
C MET A 148 18.37 -9.00 13.29
N MET A 149 19.41 -9.18 14.10
CA MET A 149 19.37 -8.90 15.55
C MET A 149 19.00 -7.44 15.82
N ASN A 150 19.61 -6.48 15.12
CA ASN A 150 19.29 -5.06 15.26
C ASN A 150 17.82 -4.77 14.91
N VAL A 151 17.28 -5.38 13.84
CA VAL A 151 15.87 -5.18 13.46
C VAL A 151 14.92 -5.74 14.51
N LEU A 152 15.19 -6.94 15.05
CA LEU A 152 14.37 -7.54 16.11
C LEU A 152 14.43 -6.71 17.41
N GLU A 153 15.60 -6.20 17.77
CA GLU A 153 15.78 -5.32 18.93
C GLU A 153 15.04 -3.99 18.76
N GLN A 154 15.05 -3.41 17.56
CA GLN A 154 14.26 -2.22 17.25
C GLN A 154 12.76 -2.51 17.36
N ALA A 155 12.27 -3.59 16.74
CA ALA A 155 10.86 -3.98 16.81
C ALA A 155 10.38 -4.25 18.25
N ALA A 156 11.26 -4.80 19.10
CA ALA A 156 10.97 -4.97 20.53
C ALA A 156 10.97 -3.65 21.30
N SER A 157 11.87 -2.72 20.94
CA SER A 157 11.91 -1.37 21.52
C SER A 157 10.66 -0.57 21.17
N ASP A 158 10.17 -0.74 19.94
CA ASP A 158 8.92 -0.14 19.46
C ASP A 158 7.68 -0.80 20.11
N GLY A 159 7.84 -1.95 20.77
CA GLY A 159 6.74 -2.70 21.41
C GLY A 159 5.95 -3.60 20.46
N GLY A 160 6.37 -3.71 19.19
CA GLY A 160 5.70 -4.51 18.17
C GLY A 160 5.84 -6.02 18.39
N ILE A 161 6.86 -6.47 19.12
CA ILE A 161 7.08 -7.87 19.50
C ILE A 161 7.65 -8.00 20.92
N VAL A 162 7.53 -9.20 21.49
CA VAL A 162 8.31 -9.62 22.67
C VAL A 162 9.52 -10.43 22.19
N LEU A 163 10.72 -9.86 22.23
CA LEU A 163 11.93 -10.56 21.82
C LEU A 163 12.47 -11.44 22.95
N ARG A 164 12.31 -12.75 22.81
CA ARG A 164 12.80 -13.77 23.75
C ARG A 164 14.06 -14.44 23.25
N GLY A 165 15.07 -14.58 24.10
CA GLY A 165 16.25 -15.40 23.85
C GLY A 165 16.23 -16.67 24.70
N GLU A 166 16.35 -17.84 24.09
CA GLU A 166 16.39 -19.13 24.78
C GLU A 166 17.56 -19.96 24.28
N GLY A 167 18.25 -20.65 25.20
CA GLY A 167 19.37 -21.51 24.84
C GLY A 167 20.16 -22.00 26.04
N ALA A 168 21.48 -22.09 25.89
CA ALA A 168 22.35 -22.58 26.95
C ALA A 168 23.67 -21.80 27.03
N VAL A 169 24.12 -21.59 28.26
CA VAL A 169 25.50 -21.22 28.57
C VAL A 169 26.33 -22.49 28.61
N LEU A 170 27.30 -22.60 27.71
CA LEU A 170 28.21 -23.73 27.59
C LEU A 170 29.40 -23.61 28.55
N ARG A 171 29.85 -22.37 28.78
CA ARG A 171 30.94 -22.04 29.70
C ARG A 171 30.55 -20.85 30.58
N PRO A 172 30.76 -20.91 31.91
CA PRO A 172 30.53 -19.76 32.78
C PRO A 172 31.38 -18.56 32.36
N GLU A 173 30.89 -17.35 32.64
CA GLU A 173 31.66 -16.13 32.38
C GLU A 173 32.94 -16.12 33.23
N GLY A 174 34.09 -15.85 32.60
CA GLY A 174 35.40 -15.84 33.27
C GLY A 174 35.99 -17.23 33.57
N ALA A 175 35.35 -18.32 33.14
CA ALA A 175 35.93 -19.66 33.27
C ALA A 175 37.16 -19.84 32.36
N SER A 176 38.19 -20.54 32.86
CA SER A 176 39.34 -20.97 32.06
C SER A 176 38.89 -21.84 30.88
N ALA A 177 39.67 -21.84 29.79
CA ALA A 177 39.45 -22.72 28.64
C ALA A 177 39.41 -24.21 29.02
N ASP A 178 40.10 -24.59 30.11
CA ASP A 178 40.20 -25.96 30.61
C ASP A 178 39.12 -26.34 31.64
N ALA A 179 38.21 -25.41 31.97
CA ALA A 179 37.14 -25.67 32.93
C ALA A 179 36.12 -26.69 32.38
N PRO A 180 35.57 -27.60 33.20
CA PRO A 180 34.52 -28.52 32.76
C PRO A 180 33.31 -27.75 32.21
N SER A 181 32.76 -28.18 31.07
CA SER A 181 31.55 -27.56 30.51
C SER A 181 30.36 -27.81 31.43
N THR A 182 29.90 -26.79 32.13
CA THR A 182 28.62 -26.82 32.85
C THR A 182 27.56 -26.22 31.95
N VAL A 183 26.90 -27.04 31.14
CA VAL A 183 25.78 -26.59 30.29
C VAL A 183 24.63 -26.19 31.22
N LYS A 184 24.25 -24.91 31.20
CA LYS A 184 23.12 -24.39 31.95
C LYS A 184 22.12 -23.72 31.01
N PRO A 185 20.81 -24.02 31.12
CA PRO A 185 19.81 -23.33 30.32
C PRO A 185 19.83 -21.83 30.65
N VAL A 186 19.54 -21.02 29.66
CA VAL A 186 19.36 -19.58 29.81
C VAL A 186 18.14 -19.13 29.03
N ALA A 187 17.33 -18.29 29.66
CA ALA A 187 16.20 -17.63 29.04
C ALA A 187 16.23 -16.14 29.40
N MET A 188 16.03 -15.28 28.41
CA MET A 188 16.16 -13.84 28.53
C MET A 188 15.13 -13.12 27.67
N GLU A 189 14.87 -11.86 27.97
CA GLU A 189 14.01 -10.97 27.20
C GLU A 189 14.72 -9.66 26.91
N TYR A 190 14.54 -9.12 25.71
CA TYR A 190 15.05 -7.80 25.40
C TYR A 190 14.13 -6.72 25.98
N ARG A 191 14.67 -5.93 26.90
CA ARG A 191 13.98 -4.82 27.57
C ARG A 191 14.95 -3.66 27.76
N ASN A 192 14.51 -2.43 27.56
CA ASN A 192 15.31 -1.23 27.86
C ASN A 192 16.73 -1.27 27.24
N GLY A 193 16.84 -1.72 25.98
CA GLY A 193 18.11 -1.74 25.26
C GLY A 193 19.06 -2.91 25.60
N ARG A 194 18.61 -3.92 26.34
CA ARG A 194 19.45 -5.05 26.80
C ARG A 194 18.65 -6.32 27.01
N TYR A 195 19.35 -7.46 27.04
CA TYR A 195 18.76 -8.75 27.38
C TYR A 195 18.84 -8.98 28.88
N GLU A 196 17.68 -9.13 29.52
CA GLU A 196 17.55 -9.41 30.95
C GLU A 196 17.09 -10.85 31.14
N ALA A 197 17.72 -11.57 32.07
CA ALA A 197 17.37 -12.96 32.37
C ALA A 197 15.94 -13.02 32.92
N ILE A 198 15.15 -13.98 32.43
CA ILE A 198 13.79 -14.22 32.93
C ILE A 198 13.85 -14.78 34.36
N GLU A 199 14.83 -15.64 34.61
CA GLU A 199 15.14 -16.20 35.92
C GLU A 199 16.57 -15.84 36.34
N GLY A 200 16.75 -15.42 37.60
CA GLY A 200 18.06 -15.06 38.14
C GLY A 200 18.41 -13.57 37.96
N ARG A 201 19.71 -13.27 37.74
CA ARG A 201 20.25 -11.88 37.71
C ARG A 201 21.14 -11.58 36.49
N GLY A 202 20.94 -12.28 35.37
CA GLY A 202 21.74 -12.08 34.17
C GLY A 202 21.33 -10.85 33.36
N VAL A 203 22.29 -10.07 32.88
CA VAL A 203 22.07 -8.94 31.96
C VAL A 203 23.16 -8.93 30.90
N TRP A 204 22.76 -8.80 29.63
CA TRP A 204 23.66 -8.80 28.49
C TRP A 204 23.31 -7.70 27.49
N GLY A 205 24.29 -6.90 27.08
CA GLY A 205 24.16 -6.10 25.86
C GLY A 205 24.37 -6.95 24.62
N SER A 206 23.85 -6.52 23.47
CA SER A 206 23.88 -7.24 22.19
C SER A 206 25.30 -7.65 21.80
N HIS A 207 26.29 -6.75 21.94
CA HIS A 207 27.70 -7.06 21.67
C HIS A 207 28.25 -8.17 22.58
N LYS A 208 27.96 -8.12 23.89
CA LYS A 208 28.41 -9.15 24.84
C LYS A 208 27.83 -10.51 24.47
N LEU A 209 26.54 -10.56 24.17
CA LEU A 209 25.82 -11.78 23.79
C LEU A 209 26.43 -12.42 22.53
N ARG A 210 26.69 -11.61 21.49
CA ARG A 210 27.37 -12.06 20.26
C ARG A 210 28.80 -12.50 20.50
N THR A 211 29.58 -11.76 21.29
CA THR A 211 30.98 -12.13 21.57
C THR A 211 31.07 -13.48 22.27
N ARG A 212 30.22 -13.71 23.28
CA ARG A 212 30.17 -14.99 23.98
C ARG A 212 29.71 -16.14 23.08
N ALA A 213 28.71 -15.91 22.24
CA ALA A 213 28.27 -16.90 21.27
C ALA A 213 29.36 -17.23 20.24
N GLY A 214 30.02 -16.20 19.70
CA GLY A 214 31.14 -16.34 18.76
C GLY A 214 32.37 -17.03 19.35
N ASN A 215 32.53 -17.01 20.67
CA ASN A 215 33.57 -17.74 21.39
C ASN A 215 33.14 -19.16 21.78
N ASN A 216 31.98 -19.65 21.35
CA ASN A 216 31.43 -20.94 21.75
C ASN A 216 31.25 -21.06 23.29
N GLU A 217 30.91 -19.96 23.95
CA GLU A 217 30.61 -19.93 25.39
C GLU A 217 29.10 -20.04 25.67
N MET A 218 28.28 -19.75 24.67
CA MET A 218 26.83 -19.84 24.73
C MET A 218 26.23 -20.06 23.35
N VAL A 219 25.04 -20.64 23.31
CA VAL A 219 24.19 -20.71 22.12
C VAL A 219 22.82 -20.18 22.53
N VAL A 220 22.28 -19.22 21.78
CA VAL A 220 20.99 -18.61 22.08
C VAL A 220 20.21 -18.38 20.79
N THR A 221 18.95 -18.80 20.76
CA THR A 221 18.00 -18.47 19.70
C THR A 221 17.13 -17.32 20.16
N LEU A 222 17.16 -16.21 19.42
CA LEU A 222 16.25 -15.09 19.61
C LEU A 222 15.00 -15.32 18.76
N THR A 223 13.82 -15.11 19.33
CA THR A 223 12.51 -15.27 18.69
C THR A 223 11.66 -14.04 18.97
N GLY A 224 11.15 -13.40 17.91
CA GLY A 224 10.11 -12.39 18.02
C GLY A 224 8.77 -13.05 18.31
N ARG A 225 8.27 -12.95 19.55
CA ARG A 225 6.98 -13.51 19.95
C ARG A 225 5.89 -12.44 19.91
N ALA A 226 4.65 -12.89 19.78
CA ALA A 226 3.49 -12.05 20.02
C ALA A 226 3.45 -11.61 21.50
N GLY A 227 2.75 -10.51 21.77
CA GLY A 227 2.40 -10.13 23.13
C GLY A 227 1.33 -11.04 23.73
N ALA A 228 0.93 -10.74 24.96
CA ALA A 228 -0.05 -11.57 25.69
C ALA A 228 -1.50 -11.40 25.17
N GLY A 229 -1.83 -10.28 24.52
CA GLY A 229 -3.18 -9.93 24.11
C GLY A 229 -3.51 -10.34 22.68
N VAL A 230 -3.46 -11.63 22.34
CA VAL A 230 -3.61 -12.14 20.96
C VAL A 230 -4.61 -13.29 20.78
N ASP A 231 -5.61 -13.38 21.65
CA ASP A 231 -6.65 -14.42 21.58
C ASP A 231 -8.06 -13.84 21.33
N VAL A 232 -9.09 -14.67 21.48
CA VAL A 232 -10.50 -14.34 21.22
C VAL A 232 -11.03 -13.20 22.09
N ASP A 233 -10.42 -12.98 23.27
CA ASP A 233 -10.81 -11.95 24.23
C ASP A 233 -10.12 -10.61 23.90
N PHE A 234 -9.02 -10.65 23.15
CA PHE A 234 -8.29 -9.48 22.68
C PHE A 234 -8.58 -9.21 21.20
N ARG A 235 -9.74 -8.61 20.95
CA ARG A 235 -10.16 -8.26 19.60
C ARG A 235 -9.15 -7.34 18.93
N GLN A 236 -8.90 -7.65 17.67
CA GLN A 236 -8.03 -6.88 16.81
C GLN A 236 -8.61 -5.49 16.53
N PRO A 237 -7.79 -4.40 16.63
CA PRO A 237 -8.24 -3.08 16.23
C PRO A 237 -8.45 -3.04 14.71
N ALA A 238 -9.44 -2.29 14.24
CA ALA A 238 -9.73 -2.15 12.81
C ALA A 238 -9.94 -0.68 12.48
N LEU A 239 -9.32 -0.19 11.40
CA LEU A 239 -9.30 1.22 11.02
C LEU A 239 -9.82 1.40 9.59
N TRP A 240 -10.62 2.43 9.38
CA TRP A 240 -11.09 2.84 8.05
C TRP A 240 -11.37 4.34 8.02
N GLN A 241 -11.64 4.87 6.82
CA GLN A 241 -12.06 6.25 6.61
C GLN A 241 -13.32 6.57 7.43
N ALA A 242 -13.55 7.84 7.77
CA ALA A 242 -14.70 8.29 8.56
C ALA A 242 -16.03 8.21 7.78
N SER A 243 -16.46 6.99 7.46
CA SER A 243 -17.66 6.65 6.71
C SER A 243 -18.29 5.37 7.25
N ALA A 244 -19.51 5.06 6.81
CA ALA A 244 -20.10 3.73 7.02
C ALA A 244 -19.16 2.64 6.47
N ILE A 245 -18.96 1.58 7.25
CA ILE A 245 -18.00 0.50 6.94
C ILE A 245 -18.49 -0.40 5.80
N GLU A 246 -19.79 -0.61 5.70
CA GLU A 246 -20.41 -1.52 4.72
C GLU A 246 -20.78 -0.85 3.40
N ALA A 247 -20.93 0.48 3.41
CA ALA A 247 -21.47 1.22 2.28
C ALA A 247 -20.47 1.32 1.12
N GLN A 248 -20.92 0.91 -0.06
CA GLN A 248 -20.22 1.17 -1.30
C GLN A 248 -20.39 2.65 -1.71
N THR A 249 -19.29 3.36 -1.89
CA THR A 249 -19.25 4.79 -2.28
C THR A 249 -18.75 4.99 -3.72
N ARG A 250 -18.22 3.95 -4.36
CA ARG A 250 -17.49 3.96 -5.65
C ARG A 250 -16.25 4.84 -5.69
N ASN A 251 -15.93 5.51 -4.59
CA ASN A 251 -14.78 6.37 -4.41
C ASN A 251 -13.96 5.86 -3.22
N VAL A 252 -12.64 5.84 -3.39
CA VAL A 252 -11.69 5.62 -2.30
C VAL A 252 -11.34 6.95 -1.68
N ASP A 253 -11.69 7.16 -0.42
CA ASP A 253 -11.31 8.36 0.31
C ASP A 253 -10.31 7.98 1.41
N ILE A 254 -9.26 8.78 1.58
CA ILE A 254 -8.28 8.61 2.65
C ILE A 254 -8.21 9.87 3.53
N PRO A 255 -7.84 9.73 4.81
CA PRO A 255 -7.67 10.87 5.71
C PRO A 255 -6.49 11.76 5.28
N PHE A 256 -6.62 13.06 5.51
CA PHE A 256 -5.55 14.05 5.33
C PHE A 256 -5.09 14.58 6.68
N LEU A 257 -3.78 14.54 6.92
CA LEU A 257 -3.13 15.19 8.05
C LEU A 257 -2.82 16.64 7.65
N THR A 258 -3.73 17.51 8.06
CA THR A 258 -3.65 18.97 7.87
C THR A 258 -3.11 19.64 9.14
N ASP A 259 -3.10 20.96 9.18
CA ASP A 259 -2.51 21.83 10.23
C ASP A 259 -2.95 21.55 11.67
N THR A 260 -3.92 20.66 11.88
CA THR A 260 -4.35 20.22 13.21
C THR A 260 -3.52 19.07 13.77
N SER A 261 -2.56 18.52 13.01
CA SER A 261 -1.73 17.37 13.39
C SER A 261 -2.55 16.19 13.93
N SER A 262 -3.75 16.00 13.36
CA SER A 262 -4.69 14.96 13.79
C SER A 262 -5.43 14.32 12.62
N LEU A 263 -5.66 13.01 12.69
CA LEU A 263 -6.52 12.30 11.76
C LEU A 263 -7.85 11.95 12.44
N ARG A 264 -8.96 12.32 11.79
CA ARG A 264 -10.31 11.86 12.14
C ARG A 264 -10.64 10.63 11.31
N ILE A 265 -10.73 9.47 11.95
CA ILE A 265 -10.96 8.19 11.28
C ILE A 265 -12.00 7.36 12.04
N SER A 266 -12.53 6.33 11.38
CA SER A 266 -13.35 5.35 12.07
C SER A 266 -12.50 4.18 12.57
N ALA A 267 -12.83 3.68 13.77
CA ALA A 267 -12.14 2.56 14.38
C ALA A 267 -13.04 1.72 15.28
N ARG A 268 -12.71 0.43 15.37
CA ARG A 268 -13.29 -0.52 16.35
C ARG A 268 -12.19 -1.18 17.15
N HIS A 269 -12.52 -1.55 18.39
CA HIS A 269 -11.70 -2.38 19.26
C HIS A 269 -10.31 -1.80 19.59
N VAL A 270 -10.17 -0.47 19.50
CA VAL A 270 -8.96 0.22 19.96
C VAL A 270 -9.03 0.36 21.47
N GLN A 271 -8.04 -0.17 22.17
CA GLN A 271 -7.99 -0.17 23.64
C GLN A 271 -7.36 1.12 24.17
N GLN A 272 -7.58 1.40 25.46
CA GLN A 272 -6.80 2.42 26.16
C GLN A 272 -5.30 2.10 26.07
N ASP A 273 -4.47 3.13 26.01
CA ASP A 273 -3.00 3.04 25.88
C ASP A 273 -2.50 2.37 24.59
N ALA A 274 -3.35 2.31 23.56
CA ALA A 274 -2.95 1.84 22.24
C ALA A 274 -1.82 2.73 21.67
N SER A 275 -0.86 2.09 21.00
CA SER A 275 0.29 2.76 20.38
C SER A 275 0.01 3.05 18.91
N VAL A 276 0.42 4.23 18.46
CA VAL A 276 0.36 4.66 17.06
C VAL A 276 1.62 4.22 16.33
N PHE A 277 1.45 3.67 15.12
CA PHE A 277 2.53 3.33 14.22
C PHE A 277 2.30 4.00 12.86
N VAL A 278 3.35 4.60 12.31
CA VAL A 278 3.37 5.17 10.96
C VAL A 278 4.49 4.48 10.17
N ASP A 279 4.16 4.02 8.97
CA ASP A 279 5.08 3.31 8.07
C ASP A 279 5.83 2.17 8.75
N GLY A 280 5.13 1.46 9.62
CA GLY A 280 5.64 0.31 10.37
C GLY A 280 6.48 0.65 11.61
N ARG A 281 6.72 1.93 11.90
CA ARG A 281 7.49 2.40 13.08
C ARG A 281 6.58 3.02 14.12
N LYS A 282 6.94 2.87 15.40
CA LYS A 282 6.20 3.53 16.48
C LYS A 282 6.33 5.04 16.31
N ALA A 283 5.20 5.74 16.30
CA ALA A 283 5.13 7.18 16.23
C ALA A 283 4.74 7.76 17.59
N ALA A 284 5.19 8.99 17.86
CA ALA A 284 4.75 9.75 19.02
C ALA A 284 3.34 10.28 18.75
N GLY A 285 2.34 9.71 19.43
CA GLY A 285 0.95 10.09 19.24
C GLY A 285 0.04 9.39 20.22
N SER A 286 -1.23 9.79 20.17
CA SER A 286 -2.28 9.22 21.01
C SER A 286 -3.54 8.96 20.20
N VAL A 287 -4.40 8.10 20.71
CA VAL A 287 -5.71 7.81 20.12
C VAL A 287 -6.76 8.04 21.20
N ARG A 288 -7.81 8.76 20.84
CA ARG A 288 -8.98 8.98 21.70
C ARG A 288 -10.25 8.91 20.87
N CYS A 289 -11.38 8.68 21.52
CA CYS A 289 -12.66 8.86 20.84
C CYS A 289 -12.89 10.34 20.54
N GLU A 290 -13.59 10.62 19.43
CA GLU A 290 -14.19 11.94 19.22
C GLU A 290 -15.27 12.21 20.27
N MET A 291 -16.12 11.22 20.51
CA MET A 291 -17.15 11.19 21.55
C MET A 291 -17.17 9.82 22.25
N GLY A 292 -17.47 9.78 23.54
CA GLY A 292 -17.42 8.55 24.35
C GLY A 292 -16.00 8.23 24.86
N ALA A 293 -15.71 6.95 25.07
CA ALA A 293 -14.44 6.47 25.60
C ALA A 293 -14.01 5.12 25.00
N LEU A 294 -12.71 4.92 24.83
CA LEU A 294 -12.17 3.65 24.34
C LEU A 294 -12.52 2.51 25.31
N PRO A 295 -12.84 1.29 24.83
CA PRO A 295 -12.76 0.86 23.43
C PRO A 295 -14.02 1.05 22.58
N ASP A 296 -15.06 1.65 23.16
CA ASP A 296 -16.41 1.76 22.58
C ASP A 296 -16.74 3.23 22.33
N CYS A 297 -16.15 3.81 21.28
CA CYS A 297 -16.43 5.19 20.87
C CYS A 297 -17.84 5.34 20.31
N ASP A 298 -18.48 6.48 20.57
CA ASP A 298 -19.72 6.84 19.88
C ASP A 298 -19.43 7.03 18.39
N ASP A 299 -20.35 6.56 17.54
CA ASP A 299 -20.25 6.57 16.07
C ASP A 299 -18.98 5.90 15.50
N GLU A 300 -18.23 5.18 16.34
CA GLU A 300 -16.99 4.50 15.98
C GLU A 300 -15.90 5.46 15.48
N ILE A 301 -15.93 6.73 15.89
CA ILE A 301 -14.95 7.74 15.47
C ILE A 301 -13.86 7.91 16.52
N VAL A 302 -12.61 7.83 16.06
CA VAL A 302 -11.41 8.18 16.83
C VAL A 302 -10.68 9.36 16.20
N ILE A 303 -10.01 10.12 17.06
CA ILE A 303 -9.02 11.11 16.68
C ILE A 303 -7.65 10.54 17.03
N VAL A 304 -6.80 10.42 16.02
CA VAL A 304 -5.38 10.09 16.18
C VAL A 304 -4.60 11.39 16.17
N GLU A 305 -3.99 11.75 17.29
CA GLU A 305 -3.24 13.00 17.45
C GLU A 305 -1.74 12.69 17.42
N PHE A 306 -1.02 13.38 16.54
CA PHE A 306 0.43 13.26 16.42
C PHE A 306 1.12 14.30 17.30
N THR A 307 2.15 13.86 18.02
CA THR A 307 3.03 14.80 18.75
C THR A 307 4.09 15.35 17.81
N ASP A 308 4.63 14.47 16.95
CA ASP A 308 5.53 14.80 15.87
C ASP A 308 4.87 14.34 14.58
N ASP A 309 4.70 15.25 13.63
CA ASP A 309 4.11 14.93 12.34
C ASP A 309 5.05 14.03 11.52
N PRO A 310 4.51 13.08 10.74
CA PRO A 310 5.32 12.24 9.88
C PRO A 310 6.00 13.09 8.80
N GLU A 311 7.31 12.88 8.66
CA GLU A 311 8.15 13.50 7.64
C GLU A 311 8.86 12.44 6.78
N PRO A 312 9.10 12.72 5.49
CA PRO A 312 8.54 13.87 4.74
C PRO A 312 7.03 13.71 4.54
N GLY A 313 6.34 14.75 4.06
CA GLY A 313 4.91 14.64 3.78
C GLY A 313 4.61 13.67 2.64
N GLY A 314 3.34 13.60 2.25
CA GLY A 314 2.88 12.66 1.23
C GLY A 314 2.19 11.43 1.81
N LEU A 315 2.32 10.29 1.13
CA LEU A 315 1.56 9.09 1.43
C LEU A 315 2.18 8.29 2.58
N HIS A 316 1.38 7.97 3.60
CA HIS A 316 1.80 7.18 4.75
C HIS A 316 0.77 6.08 5.10
N PHE A 317 1.20 5.13 5.93
CA PHE A 317 0.37 4.04 6.43
C PHE A 317 0.30 4.05 7.95
N LEU A 318 -0.91 4.22 8.47
CA LEU A 318 -1.23 4.17 9.89
C LEU A 318 -1.57 2.73 10.31
N GLN A 319 -0.97 2.29 11.41
CA GLN A 319 -1.44 1.15 12.19
C GLN A 319 -1.63 1.56 13.65
N ILE A 320 -2.61 0.96 14.33
CA ILE A 320 -2.79 1.07 15.78
C ILE A 320 -2.56 -0.30 16.40
N GLN A 321 -1.75 -0.34 17.45
CA GLN A 321 -1.47 -1.55 18.23
C GLN A 321 -2.12 -1.44 19.61
N ASN A 322 -2.99 -2.39 19.96
CA ASN A 322 -3.48 -2.50 21.33
C ASN A 322 -2.35 -2.93 22.28
N PRO A 323 -2.38 -2.54 23.58
CA PRO A 323 -1.32 -2.86 24.52
C PRO A 323 -0.98 -4.36 24.55
N HIS A 324 0.27 -4.69 24.22
CA HIS A 324 0.76 -6.08 24.14
C HIS A 324 -0.10 -6.99 23.23
N GLY A 325 -0.81 -6.43 22.26
CA GLY A 325 -1.78 -7.15 21.45
C GLY A 325 -1.58 -6.96 19.95
N LEU A 326 -2.67 -7.21 19.22
CA LEU A 326 -2.71 -7.18 17.76
C LEU A 326 -2.65 -5.76 17.19
N PHE A 327 -2.10 -5.66 15.99
CA PHE A 327 -2.11 -4.48 15.12
C PHE A 327 -3.38 -4.39 14.30
N SER A 328 -3.77 -3.18 13.88
CA SER A 328 -4.81 -2.99 12.88
C SER A 328 -4.35 -3.36 11.47
N ASN A 329 -5.27 -3.25 10.51
CA ASN A 329 -4.89 -3.11 9.10
C ASN A 329 -4.01 -1.87 8.89
N ASP A 330 -3.23 -1.87 7.81
CA ASP A 330 -2.63 -0.65 7.26
C ASP A 330 -3.76 0.27 6.75
N LEU A 331 -3.88 1.47 7.30
CA LEU A 331 -4.77 2.52 6.80
C LEU A 331 -3.93 3.61 6.13
N MET A 332 -4.15 3.81 4.84
CA MET A 332 -3.50 4.87 4.08
C MET A 332 -3.99 6.25 4.54
N PHE A 333 -3.10 7.23 4.66
CA PHE A 333 -3.42 8.65 4.84
C PHE A 333 -2.41 9.52 4.11
N PHE A 334 -2.77 10.77 3.82
CA PHE A 334 -1.87 11.74 3.19
C PHE A 334 -1.47 12.83 4.18
N SER A 335 -0.19 13.17 4.28
CA SER A 335 0.34 14.25 5.11
C SER A 335 0.64 15.48 4.27
N GLU A 336 0.04 16.61 4.63
CA GLU A 336 0.33 17.92 4.05
C GLU A 336 1.20 18.79 4.97
N GLN A 337 1.76 18.19 6.03
CA GLN A 337 2.55 18.92 7.03
C GLN A 337 3.94 19.35 6.52
N SER A 338 4.45 18.67 5.49
CA SER A 338 5.68 19.05 4.79
C SER A 338 5.62 18.62 3.32
N ASP A 339 6.56 19.10 2.50
CA ASP A 339 6.60 18.74 1.09
C ASP A 339 6.85 17.23 0.92
N PRO A 340 6.10 16.54 0.03
CA PRO A 340 6.41 15.17 -0.29
C PRO A 340 7.75 15.05 -1.04
N PRO A 341 8.42 13.89 -0.97
CA PRO A 341 9.60 13.64 -1.78
C PRO A 341 9.30 13.84 -3.26
N ALA A 342 10.21 14.53 -3.97
CA ALA A 342 10.13 14.66 -5.41
C ALA A 342 10.10 13.27 -6.09
N ARG A 343 9.12 13.07 -6.96
CA ARG A 343 8.92 11.84 -7.71
C ARG A 343 9.64 11.94 -9.04
N ALA A 344 10.59 11.04 -9.25
CA ALA A 344 11.37 10.97 -10.48
C ALA A 344 10.64 10.15 -11.57
N GLY A 345 10.79 10.59 -12.82
CA GLY A 345 10.25 9.88 -13.98
C GLY A 345 8.77 10.18 -14.25
N ASN A 346 8.15 9.34 -15.07
CA ASN A 346 6.75 9.50 -15.45
C ASN A 346 5.84 9.13 -14.26
N LEU A 347 4.96 10.05 -13.85
CA LEU A 347 3.96 9.83 -12.81
C LEU A 347 2.83 8.90 -13.26
N ILE A 348 2.68 8.70 -14.58
CA ILE A 348 1.84 7.65 -15.14
C ILE A 348 2.62 6.33 -15.02
N MET A 349 2.55 5.71 -13.85
CA MET A 349 3.38 4.53 -13.52
C MET A 349 3.09 3.31 -14.39
N SER A 350 1.87 3.21 -14.93
CA SER A 350 1.51 2.18 -15.91
C SER A 350 2.23 2.35 -17.25
N GLY A 351 2.81 3.54 -17.50
CA GLY A 351 3.49 3.95 -18.73
C GLY A 351 2.55 4.54 -19.78
N GLY A 352 3.10 5.39 -20.65
CA GLY A 352 2.37 6.00 -21.77
C GLY A 352 2.98 5.77 -23.14
N ALA A 353 3.95 4.85 -23.25
CA ALA A 353 4.53 4.42 -24.52
C ALA A 353 3.77 3.25 -25.18
N PHE A 354 2.79 2.67 -24.47
CA PHE A 354 1.89 1.61 -24.96
C PHE A 354 2.59 0.34 -25.52
N THR A 355 3.81 0.04 -25.08
CA THR A 355 4.62 -1.08 -25.64
C THR A 355 4.39 -2.44 -24.95
N ALA A 356 3.57 -2.54 -23.90
CA ALA A 356 3.52 -3.71 -23.03
C ALA A 356 2.12 -4.06 -22.45
N GLY A 357 1.04 -3.89 -23.21
CA GLY A 357 -0.32 -4.21 -22.72
C GLY A 357 -0.82 -3.27 -21.62
N GLN A 358 -0.25 -2.06 -21.56
CA GLN A 358 -0.51 -1.05 -20.52
C GLN A 358 -1.91 -0.44 -20.61
N PHE A 359 -2.54 -0.50 -21.78
CA PHE A 359 -3.79 0.18 -22.10
C PHE A 359 -4.97 -0.35 -21.29
N GLY A 360 -5.35 -1.62 -21.48
CA GLY A 360 -6.64 -2.16 -21.01
C GLY A 360 -6.86 -2.24 -19.49
N ASN A 361 -5.81 -2.11 -18.67
CA ASN A 361 -5.92 -2.21 -17.21
C ASN A 361 -5.68 -0.87 -16.50
N ASN A 362 -5.14 0.15 -17.18
CA ASN A 362 -4.67 1.37 -16.50
C ASN A 362 -5.19 2.65 -17.14
N TRP A 363 -5.66 2.60 -18.38
CA TRP A 363 -6.15 3.76 -19.11
C TRP A 363 -7.66 3.71 -19.23
N ASN A 364 -8.32 4.75 -18.73
CA ASN A 364 -9.76 4.93 -18.83
C ASN A 364 -10.10 5.51 -20.21
N LYS A 365 -11.23 5.06 -20.78
CA LYS A 365 -11.73 5.59 -22.05
C LYS A 365 -13.22 5.91 -22.04
N VAL A 366 -13.62 6.79 -22.94
CA VAL A 366 -15.02 7.09 -23.25
C VAL A 366 -15.24 6.86 -24.74
N ASP A 367 -16.13 5.93 -25.08
CA ASP A 367 -16.39 5.46 -26.45
C ASP A 367 -17.87 5.70 -26.85
N LEU A 368 -18.34 6.96 -26.82
CA LEU A 368 -19.76 7.28 -27.06
C LEU A 368 -20.09 7.62 -28.52
N VAL A 369 -19.16 8.27 -29.22
CA VAL A 369 -19.31 8.69 -30.64
C VAL A 369 -18.11 8.28 -31.49
N GLY A 370 -17.44 7.22 -31.06
CA GLY A 370 -16.20 6.70 -31.63
C GLY A 370 -15.63 5.60 -30.74
N SER A 371 -14.35 5.29 -30.91
CA SER A 371 -13.64 4.34 -30.04
C SER A 371 -12.21 4.78 -29.76
N VAL A 372 -11.69 4.39 -28.61
CA VAL A 372 -10.27 4.54 -28.25
C VAL A 372 -9.66 3.16 -28.03
N ASP A 373 -8.68 2.82 -28.86
CA ASP A 373 -8.05 1.50 -28.85
C ASP A 373 -6.54 1.60 -29.06
N GLU A 374 -5.78 0.76 -28.36
CA GLU A 374 -4.36 0.55 -28.66
C GLU A 374 -4.20 -0.24 -29.96
N GLN A 375 -3.41 0.29 -30.89
CA GLN A 375 -3.11 -0.30 -32.18
C GLN A 375 -1.62 -0.10 -32.51
N ALA A 376 -0.88 -1.22 -32.55
CA ALA A 376 0.51 -1.29 -32.97
C ALA A 376 1.46 -0.41 -32.13
N GLY A 377 1.27 -0.40 -30.80
CA GLY A 377 2.10 0.37 -29.86
C GLY A 377 1.78 1.85 -29.84
N THR A 378 0.60 2.26 -30.28
CA THR A 378 0.08 3.64 -30.19
C THR A 378 -1.41 3.60 -29.87
N VAL A 379 -1.97 4.65 -29.28
CA VAL A 379 -3.42 4.74 -29.11
C VAL A 379 -4.04 5.45 -30.30
N ARG A 380 -5.09 4.86 -30.88
CA ARG A 380 -5.93 5.49 -31.90
C ARG A 380 -7.28 5.81 -31.30
N ALA A 381 -7.64 7.09 -31.34
CA ALA A 381 -9.00 7.56 -31.14
C ALA A 381 -9.69 7.69 -32.51
N GLN A 382 -10.57 6.74 -32.83
CA GLN A 382 -11.46 6.83 -33.98
C GLN A 382 -12.65 7.72 -33.62
N VAL A 383 -12.96 8.71 -34.46
CA VAL A 383 -14.06 9.66 -34.18
C VAL A 383 -15.09 9.61 -35.31
N ASP A 384 -16.22 8.97 -35.06
CA ASP A 384 -17.25 8.77 -36.09
C ASP A 384 -18.02 10.07 -36.36
N ASN A 385 -18.29 10.86 -35.31
CA ASN A 385 -18.98 12.15 -35.41
C ASN A 385 -18.35 13.19 -34.49
N ALA A 386 -18.20 14.41 -35.00
CA ALA A 386 -17.83 15.55 -34.18
C ALA A 386 -18.98 15.90 -33.20
N HIS A 387 -18.65 16.45 -32.05
CA HIS A 387 -19.62 16.82 -31.03
C HIS A 387 -19.17 18.07 -30.24
N ASP A 388 -20.14 18.85 -29.75
CA ASP A 388 -19.87 20.05 -28.93
C ASP A 388 -19.29 19.69 -27.55
N ASP A 389 -19.65 18.51 -27.04
CA ASP A 389 -19.02 17.82 -25.90
C ASP A 389 -17.80 17.01 -26.39
N PRO A 390 -16.56 17.51 -26.25
CA PRO A 390 -15.40 16.88 -26.85
C PRO A 390 -14.97 15.58 -26.14
N TRP A 391 -15.37 15.39 -24.88
CA TRP A 391 -15.06 14.23 -24.03
C TRP A 391 -15.79 12.95 -24.43
N ARG A 392 -16.71 12.99 -25.41
CA ARG A 392 -17.44 11.80 -25.88
C ARG A 392 -16.57 10.77 -26.61
N VAL A 393 -15.37 11.18 -26.99
CA VAL A 393 -14.24 10.29 -27.27
C VAL A 393 -13.08 10.79 -26.43
N GLN A 394 -12.70 10.06 -25.38
CA GLN A 394 -11.71 10.51 -24.40
C GLN A 394 -10.79 9.38 -23.98
N LEU A 395 -9.52 9.75 -23.72
CA LEU A 395 -8.54 8.92 -23.03
C LEU A 395 -8.13 9.63 -21.75
N SER A 396 -8.05 8.91 -20.63
CA SER A 396 -7.59 9.49 -19.37
C SER A 396 -6.87 8.49 -18.48
N HIS A 397 -6.07 9.00 -17.54
CA HIS A 397 -5.33 8.20 -16.57
C HIS A 397 -5.21 8.94 -15.25
N ALA A 398 -5.49 8.25 -14.14
CA ALA A 398 -5.40 8.81 -12.79
C ALA A 398 -3.93 9.03 -12.37
N VAL A 399 -3.69 10.12 -11.64
CA VAL A 399 -2.39 10.57 -11.17
C VAL A 399 -2.58 11.30 -9.83
N LEU A 400 -1.58 11.18 -8.95
CA LEU A 400 -1.52 11.99 -7.74
C LEU A 400 -0.82 13.32 -8.05
N VAL A 401 -1.46 14.42 -7.70
CA VAL A 401 -0.87 15.77 -7.72
C VAL A 401 -0.90 16.40 -6.34
N THR A 402 0.03 17.31 -6.08
CA THR A 402 0.22 17.97 -4.78
C THR A 402 0.08 19.48 -4.95
N ALA A 403 -0.56 20.13 -3.98
CA ALA A 403 -0.71 21.57 -3.95
C ALA A 403 0.64 22.30 -4.08
N GLY A 404 0.68 23.36 -4.88
CA GLY A 404 1.87 24.19 -5.08
C GLY A 404 2.95 23.58 -5.97
N GLN A 405 2.82 22.31 -6.36
CA GLN A 405 3.79 21.64 -7.22
C GLN A 405 3.56 21.99 -8.70
N GLU A 406 4.67 22.25 -9.40
CA GLU A 406 4.68 22.40 -10.85
C GLU A 406 4.80 21.03 -11.53
N TYR A 407 4.05 20.85 -12.60
CA TYR A 407 4.07 19.65 -13.43
C TYR A 407 4.13 19.99 -14.91
N THR A 408 4.69 19.07 -15.70
CA THR A 408 4.69 19.14 -17.16
C THR A 408 4.07 17.89 -17.77
N LEU A 409 2.98 18.08 -18.53
CA LEU A 409 2.32 17.05 -19.32
C LEU A 409 2.92 17.01 -20.73
N CYS A 410 3.50 15.88 -21.12
CA CYS A 410 4.14 15.67 -22.41
C CYS A 410 3.49 14.51 -23.18
N TYR A 411 3.39 14.64 -24.50
CA TYR A 411 2.87 13.59 -25.37
C TYR A 411 3.26 13.84 -26.84
N ARG A 412 3.16 12.81 -27.67
CA ARG A 412 3.16 12.93 -29.12
C ARG A 412 1.76 12.68 -29.67
N ALA A 413 1.37 13.45 -30.68
CA ALA A 413 0.10 13.23 -31.37
C ALA A 413 0.18 13.57 -32.87
N ARG A 414 -0.69 12.95 -33.66
CA ARG A 414 -1.00 13.32 -35.06
C ARG A 414 -2.47 13.11 -35.36
N GLY A 415 -3.00 13.84 -36.34
CA GLY A 415 -4.36 13.68 -36.83
C GLY A 415 -4.42 12.94 -38.16
N GLN A 416 -5.60 12.46 -38.53
CA GLN A 416 -5.92 11.97 -39.87
C GLN A 416 -5.92 13.11 -40.92
N GLY A 417 -6.01 14.35 -40.43
CA GLY A 417 -5.87 15.58 -41.18
C GLY A 417 -5.66 16.75 -40.22
N ALA A 418 -5.72 17.97 -40.74
CA ALA A 418 -5.64 19.17 -39.90
C ALA A 418 -6.85 19.25 -38.97
N ARG A 419 -6.60 19.16 -37.66
CA ARG A 419 -7.60 19.28 -36.59
C ARG A 419 -6.91 19.73 -35.32
N PHE A 420 -7.68 19.92 -34.24
CA PHE A 420 -7.10 20.05 -32.91
C PHE A 420 -7.68 19.00 -31.96
N MET A 421 -6.99 18.81 -30.84
CA MET A 421 -7.46 18.10 -29.66
C MET A 421 -7.15 18.95 -28.42
N THR A 422 -7.70 18.56 -27.27
CA THR A 422 -7.40 19.21 -25.99
C THR A 422 -6.79 18.21 -25.01
N ALA A 423 -5.85 18.69 -24.20
CA ALA A 423 -5.20 17.96 -23.13
C ALA A 423 -5.27 18.78 -21.83
N TYR A 424 -5.50 18.14 -20.69
CA TYR A 424 -5.67 18.84 -19.40
C TYR A 424 -5.52 17.90 -18.20
N LEU A 425 -5.52 18.49 -17.01
CA LEU A 425 -5.61 17.79 -15.74
C LEU A 425 -6.88 18.26 -14.99
N ASP A 426 -7.66 17.34 -14.44
CA ASP A 426 -8.88 17.62 -13.65
C ASP A 426 -9.00 16.74 -12.39
N THR A 427 -9.94 17.05 -11.50
CA THR A 427 -10.23 16.33 -10.23
C THR A 427 -10.93 14.97 -10.40
N ASN A 428 -11.04 14.46 -11.63
CA ASN A 428 -11.72 13.20 -11.94
C ASN A 428 -13.17 13.14 -11.38
N LEU A 429 -13.60 11.99 -10.86
CA LEU A 429 -14.96 11.68 -10.41
C LEU A 429 -15.50 12.54 -9.26
N ASP A 430 -14.72 13.47 -8.72
CA ASP A 430 -15.19 14.38 -7.67
C ASP A 430 -16.14 15.44 -8.26
N ASP A 431 -15.64 16.32 -9.13
CA ASP A 431 -16.44 17.36 -9.80
C ASP A 431 -15.94 17.78 -11.19
N TRP A 432 -14.92 17.10 -11.73
CA TRP A 432 -14.29 17.42 -13.03
C TRP A 432 -13.72 18.83 -13.13
N ARG A 433 -13.38 19.45 -12.00
CA ARG A 433 -12.79 20.79 -12.01
C ARG A 433 -11.37 20.73 -12.55
N ASN A 434 -11.08 21.63 -13.48
CA ASN A 434 -9.77 21.74 -14.08
C ASN A 434 -8.70 22.18 -13.05
N LEU A 435 -7.55 21.52 -13.09
CA LEU A 435 -6.38 21.76 -12.23
C LEU A 435 -5.16 22.29 -13.00
N SER A 436 -5.20 22.27 -14.34
CA SER A 436 -4.11 22.71 -15.22
C SER A 436 -4.22 24.16 -15.70
N GLY A 437 -5.10 24.98 -15.11
CA GLY A 437 -5.33 26.37 -15.52
C GLY A 437 -6.10 26.53 -16.85
N GLY A 438 -6.75 25.47 -17.31
CA GLY A 438 -7.56 25.39 -18.51
C GLY A 438 -7.26 24.15 -19.34
N GLN A 439 -7.99 24.00 -20.45
CA GLN A 439 -7.67 22.99 -21.46
C GLN A 439 -6.59 23.50 -22.42
N HIS A 440 -5.57 22.69 -22.66
CA HIS A 440 -4.50 23.01 -23.59
C HIS A 440 -4.84 22.50 -24.99
N ARG A 441 -4.90 23.41 -25.95
CA ARG A 441 -5.15 23.09 -27.36
C ARG A 441 -3.87 22.59 -28.02
N ALA A 442 -3.97 21.46 -28.73
CA ALA A 442 -2.92 20.92 -29.59
C ALA A 442 -3.41 20.85 -31.04
N ASP A 443 -2.83 21.66 -31.93
CA ASP A 443 -3.11 21.65 -33.36
C ASP A 443 -2.30 20.54 -34.05
N LEU A 444 -3.02 19.58 -34.64
CA LEU A 444 -2.49 18.37 -35.22
C LEU A 444 -2.40 18.45 -36.74
N THR A 445 -1.36 17.83 -37.28
CA THR A 445 -1.17 17.60 -38.71
C THR A 445 -1.11 16.10 -39.00
N LEU A 446 -0.82 15.73 -40.26
CA LEU A 446 -0.58 14.34 -40.65
C LEU A 446 0.69 13.74 -40.02
N SER A 447 1.62 14.58 -39.56
CA SER A 447 2.89 14.16 -38.97
C SER A 447 2.82 14.15 -37.45
N TRP A 448 3.56 13.23 -36.83
CA TRP A 448 3.75 13.22 -35.38
C TRP A 448 4.40 14.52 -34.91
N GLN A 449 3.79 15.14 -33.91
CA GLN A 449 4.27 16.35 -33.25
C GLN A 449 4.36 16.09 -31.75
N SER A 450 5.35 16.69 -31.09
CA SER A 450 5.48 16.68 -29.63
C SER A 450 4.80 17.90 -29.03
N PHE A 451 4.08 17.70 -27.94
CA PHE A 451 3.43 18.75 -27.16
C PHE A 451 3.90 18.67 -25.71
N SER A 452 3.99 19.82 -25.06
CA SER A 452 4.36 19.96 -23.65
C SER A 452 3.61 21.13 -23.04
N HIS A 453 3.00 20.91 -21.88
CA HIS A 453 2.25 21.93 -21.13
C HIS A 453 2.68 21.89 -19.67
N THR A 454 3.22 23.01 -19.20
CA THR A 454 3.65 23.18 -17.80
C THR A 454 2.62 24.01 -17.04
N PHE A 455 2.24 23.55 -15.84
CA PHE A 455 1.26 24.20 -14.98
C PHE A 455 1.55 23.91 -13.50
N THR A 456 1.08 24.78 -12.61
CA THR A 456 1.14 24.59 -11.16
C THR A 456 -0.24 24.20 -10.65
N VAL A 457 -0.32 23.13 -9.88
CA VAL A 457 -1.58 22.67 -9.28
C VAL A 457 -1.81 23.41 -7.96
N THR A 458 -3.04 23.85 -7.70
CA THR A 458 -3.37 24.67 -6.51
C THR A 458 -3.79 23.88 -5.28
N GLU A 459 -4.06 22.59 -5.42
CA GLU A 459 -4.47 21.72 -4.32
C GLU A 459 -3.93 20.29 -4.51
N THR A 460 -3.90 19.53 -3.44
CA THR A 460 -3.54 18.12 -3.50
C THR A 460 -4.76 17.32 -3.93
N ASP A 461 -4.59 16.46 -4.92
CA ASP A 461 -5.62 15.54 -5.39
C ASP A 461 -4.98 14.19 -5.72
N LEU A 462 -5.44 13.15 -5.02
CA LEU A 462 -4.91 11.78 -5.13
C LEU A 462 -5.54 11.00 -6.29
N LYS A 463 -6.60 11.54 -6.87
CA LYS A 463 -7.46 10.93 -7.90
C LYS A 463 -7.49 11.72 -9.19
N ALA A 464 -6.83 12.88 -9.22
CA ALA A 464 -6.75 13.71 -10.40
C ALA A 464 -6.39 12.88 -11.63
N ARG A 465 -6.75 13.36 -12.81
CA ARG A 465 -6.43 12.63 -14.03
C ARG A 465 -5.87 13.53 -15.09
N VAL A 466 -4.94 13.00 -15.87
CA VAL A 466 -4.65 13.54 -17.18
C VAL A 466 -5.74 13.08 -18.14
N ALA A 467 -6.24 13.98 -18.98
CA ALA A 467 -7.32 13.70 -19.92
C ALA A 467 -7.05 14.31 -21.29
N PHE A 468 -7.50 13.60 -22.32
CA PHE A 468 -7.38 13.98 -23.73
C PHE A 468 -8.74 13.82 -24.40
N ASP A 469 -9.29 14.91 -24.93
CA ASP A 469 -10.58 14.90 -25.61
C ASP A 469 -10.38 14.91 -27.13
N PHE A 470 -11.15 14.09 -27.85
CA PHE A 470 -10.98 13.86 -29.28
C PHE A 470 -12.23 14.15 -30.13
N ALA A 471 -13.42 14.37 -29.56
CA ALA A 471 -14.64 14.50 -30.36
C ALA A 471 -14.82 15.87 -31.06
N GLN A 472 -13.84 16.77 -31.04
CA GLN A 472 -13.93 18.10 -31.68
C GLN A 472 -14.05 18.05 -33.22
N SER A 473 -13.62 16.95 -33.85
CA SER A 473 -13.79 16.70 -35.29
C SER A 473 -13.90 15.22 -35.60
N ALA A 474 -14.57 14.86 -36.68
CA ALA A 474 -14.70 13.48 -37.18
C ALA A 474 -13.45 13.03 -37.97
N LEU A 475 -12.27 13.36 -37.46
CA LEU A 475 -10.97 12.95 -38.02
C LEU A 475 -10.19 12.22 -36.93
N ASP A 476 -9.71 11.02 -37.20
CA ASP A 476 -9.03 10.22 -36.18
C ASP A 476 -7.77 10.90 -35.62
N VAL A 477 -7.41 10.52 -34.40
CA VAL A 477 -6.19 10.95 -33.72
C VAL A 477 -5.37 9.73 -33.34
N TRP A 478 -4.06 9.84 -33.51
CA TRP A 478 -3.09 8.94 -32.89
C TRP A 478 -2.33 9.69 -31.81
N ILE A 479 -2.19 9.10 -30.64
CA ILE A 479 -1.47 9.63 -29.49
C ILE A 479 -0.54 8.55 -28.92
N ASP A 480 0.62 8.98 -28.44
CA ASP A 480 1.69 8.10 -27.95
C ASP A 480 2.64 8.88 -27.04
N ASP A 481 3.56 8.18 -26.35
CA ASP A 481 4.59 8.74 -25.47
C ASP A 481 4.04 9.72 -24.42
N ILE A 482 2.96 9.33 -23.74
CA ILE A 482 2.29 10.18 -22.75
C ILE A 482 3.03 10.13 -21.41
N GLY A 483 3.35 11.28 -20.85
CA GLY A 483 3.90 11.36 -19.50
C GLY A 483 3.55 12.64 -18.76
N LEU A 484 3.46 12.52 -17.44
CA LEU A 484 3.34 13.63 -16.51
C LEU A 484 4.58 13.62 -15.62
N TYR A 485 5.25 14.76 -15.48
CA TYR A 485 6.51 14.88 -14.74
C TYR A 485 6.41 16.02 -13.74
N GLU A 486 7.08 15.90 -12.59
CA GLU A 486 7.27 17.04 -11.69
C GLU A 486 8.29 18.03 -12.28
N GLY A 487 7.98 19.32 -12.20
CA GLY A 487 8.77 20.43 -12.74
C GLY A 487 8.40 20.84 -14.17
N ASP A 488 9.34 21.50 -14.85
CA ASP A 488 9.17 22.18 -16.14
C ASP A 488 9.67 21.38 -17.35
N SER A 489 9.99 20.10 -17.16
CA SER A 489 10.68 19.29 -18.18
C SER A 489 10.01 17.95 -18.46
N CYS A 490 10.08 17.51 -19.72
CA CYS A 490 9.67 16.17 -20.11
C CYS A 490 10.74 15.14 -19.75
N GLY A 491 10.31 13.94 -19.35
CA GLY A 491 11.17 12.78 -19.15
C GLY A 491 10.95 11.68 -20.19
N THR A 492 11.30 10.45 -19.79
CA THR A 492 10.99 9.24 -20.57
C THR A 492 9.53 8.83 -20.33
N PRO A 493 8.73 8.57 -21.37
CA PRO A 493 7.31 8.20 -21.26
C PRO A 493 7.08 6.77 -20.77
#